data_AF-A0A359LJ52-F1
#
_entry.id   AF-A0A359LJ52-F1
#
_cell.length_a   1.000
_cell.length_b   1.000
_cell.length_c   1.000
_cell.angle_alpha   90.00
_cell.angle_beta   90.00
_cell.angle_gamma   90.00
#
_symmetry.space_group_name_H-M   'P 1'
#
loop_
_entity.id
_entity.type
_entity.pdbx_description
1 polymer ?
#
loop_
_entity_poly.entity_id
_entity_poly.type
_entity_poly.pdbx_seq_one_letter_code
_entity_poly.pdbx_strand_id
1 'polypeptide(L)'
;MLGLLETGSGFWSAIIWVVVVLVISSIVIYIRNKGEESYKKNTEQDKPFISGNPELSKEGSHIAASHIYWGFTEALKDYYNPLVKIHTGNINDYSGWIIIITIIILILVGVSG
;
A
#
# COMPACT_ATOMS: atom_id res chain seq x y z
N MET A 1 17.27 -23.24 -11.47
CA MET A 1 17.17 -23.59 -10.05
C MET A 1 15.69 -23.64 -9.68
N LEU A 2 15.07 -24.83 -9.73
CA LEU A 2 13.72 -25.06 -9.19
C LEU A 2 13.87 -25.44 -7.70
N GLY A 3 14.47 -24.54 -6.93
CA GLY A 3 14.99 -24.83 -5.59
C GLY A 3 14.01 -24.45 -4.48
N LEU A 4 13.94 -25.31 -3.46
CA LEU A 4 13.45 -24.95 -2.13
C LEU A 4 14.34 -23.84 -1.58
N LEU A 5 13.76 -22.68 -1.28
CA LEU A 5 14.44 -21.61 -0.54
C LEU A 5 14.15 -21.84 0.94
N GLU A 6 15.16 -22.26 1.70
CA GLU A 6 15.05 -22.27 3.16
C GLU A 6 15.05 -20.83 3.68
N THR A 7 14.04 -20.53 4.49
CA THR A 7 13.87 -19.27 5.20
C THR A 7 13.95 -19.55 6.70
N GLY A 8 14.17 -18.52 7.52
CA GLY A 8 14.17 -18.65 8.98
C GLY A 8 12.84 -19.13 9.59
N SER A 9 11.80 -19.34 8.77
CA SER A 9 10.47 -19.83 9.15
C SER A 9 10.04 -21.11 8.42
N GLY A 10 10.90 -21.73 7.60
CA GLY A 10 10.58 -22.96 6.87
C GLY A 10 11.17 -23.00 5.47
N PHE A 11 10.47 -23.61 4.51
CA PHE A 11 10.91 -23.67 3.12
C PHE A 11 9.88 -23.02 2.18
N TRP A 12 10.38 -22.43 1.10
CA TRP A 12 9.57 -21.85 0.04
C TRP A 12 9.80 -22.59 -1.27
N SER A 13 8.70 -23.01 -1.92
CA SER A 13 8.75 -23.71 -3.21
C SER A 13 7.78 -23.07 -4.19
N ALA A 14 8.32 -22.50 -5.28
CA ALA A 14 7.54 -21.91 -6.35
C ALA A 14 6.53 -22.90 -6.95
N ILE A 15 6.95 -24.17 -7.10
CA ILE A 15 6.12 -25.23 -7.69
C ILE A 15 4.90 -25.51 -6.80
N ILE A 16 5.10 -25.59 -5.48
CA ILE A 16 3.99 -25.82 -4.54
C ILE A 16 2.98 -24.67 -4.64
N TRP A 17 3.44 -23.41 -4.70
CA TRP A 17 2.53 -22.27 -4.85
C TRP A 17 1.73 -22.29 -6.15
N VAL A 18 2.35 -22.67 -7.27
CA VAL A 18 1.63 -22.82 -8.55
C VAL A 18 0.55 -23.91 -8.44
N VAL A 19 0.87 -25.06 -7.84
CA VAL A 19 -0.10 -26.15 -7.64
C VAL A 19 -1.25 -25.70 -6.73
N VAL A 20 -0.94 -25.01 -5.63
CA VAL A 20 -1.95 -24.49 -4.69
C VAL A 20 -2.90 -23.51 -5.38
N VAL A 21 -2.37 -22.58 -6.18
CA VAL A 21 -3.20 -21.64 -6.96
C VAL A 21 -4.12 -22.39 -7.91
N LEU A 22 -3.60 -23.38 -8.65
CA LEU A 22 -4.41 -24.18 -9.56
C LEU A 22 -5.54 -24.91 -8.84
N VAL A 23 -5.24 -25.58 -7.72
CA VAL A 23 -6.24 -26.31 -6.93
C VAL A 23 -7.32 -25.37 -6.39
N ILE A 24 -6.93 -24.24 -5.79
CA ILE A 24 -7.87 -23.24 -5.28
C ILE A 24 -8.73 -22.68 -6.41
N SER A 25 -8.14 -22.31 -7.55
CA SER A 25 -8.89 -21.82 -8.72
C SER A 25 -9.88 -22.85 -9.23
N SER A 26 -9.50 -24.14 -9.31
CA SER A 26 -10.43 -25.20 -9.70
C SER A 26 -11.60 -25.34 -8.75
N ILE A 27 -11.37 -25.27 -7.42
CA ILE A 27 -12.42 -25.31 -6.41
C ILE A 27 -13.34 -24.10 -6.54
N VAL A 28 -12.79 -22.89 -6.69
CA VAL A 28 -13.57 -21.65 -6.86
C VAL A 28 -14.46 -21.72 -8.10
N ILE A 29 -13.92 -22.19 -9.24
CA ILE A 29 -14.69 -22.36 -10.48
C ILE A 29 -15.77 -23.42 -10.29
N TYR A 30 -15.45 -24.55 -9.65
CA TYR A 30 -16.43 -25.59 -9.36
C TYR A 30 -17.60 -25.07 -8.52
N ILE A 31 -17.32 -24.33 -7.46
CA ILE A 31 -18.36 -23.71 -6.60
C ILE A 31 -19.15 -22.67 -7.40
N ARG A 32 -18.47 -21.78 -8.14
CA ARG A 32 -19.11 -20.76 -8.98
C ARG A 32 -20.10 -21.39 -9.96
N ASN A 33 -19.72 -22.49 -10.61
CA ASN A 33 -20.57 -23.20 -11.57
C ASN A 33 -21.81 -23.87 -10.94
N LYS A 34 -21.87 -23.95 -9.61
CA LYS A 34 -23.06 -24.41 -8.88
C LYS A 34 -23.96 -23.25 -8.41
N GLY A 35 -23.50 -22.01 -8.52
CA GLY A 35 -24.27 -20.82 -8.18
C GLY A 35 -25.31 -20.46 -9.23
N GLU A 36 -26.24 -19.59 -8.87
CA GLU A 36 -27.21 -19.02 -9.78
C GLU A 36 -26.57 -17.85 -10.55
N GLU A 37 -26.50 -17.96 -11.88
CA GLU A 37 -25.95 -16.88 -12.72
C GLU A 37 -26.97 -15.78 -13.03
N SER A 38 -28.27 -16.05 -12.82
CA SER A 38 -29.31 -15.07 -13.12
C SER A 38 -29.36 -13.94 -12.10
N TYR A 39 -29.37 -12.72 -12.64
CA TYR A 39 -29.66 -11.49 -11.91
C TYR A 39 -30.44 -10.56 -12.85
N LYS A 40 -31.15 -9.60 -12.26
CA LYS A 40 -31.96 -8.66 -13.03
C LYS A 40 -31.08 -7.55 -13.60
N LYS A 41 -30.60 -7.74 -14.83
CA LYS A 41 -29.79 -6.76 -15.56
C LYS A 41 -30.49 -5.40 -15.66
N ASN A 42 -29.70 -4.33 -15.58
CA ASN A 42 -30.14 -2.93 -15.59
C ASN A 42 -31.09 -2.56 -14.44
N THR A 43 -31.02 -3.27 -13.31
CA THR A 43 -31.76 -2.93 -12.09
C THR A 43 -30.81 -2.56 -10.96
N GLU A 44 -31.36 -2.22 -9.79
CA GLU A 44 -30.57 -2.03 -8.57
C GLU A 44 -29.72 -3.27 -8.19
N GLN A 45 -30.00 -4.46 -8.74
CA GLN A 45 -29.15 -5.65 -8.55
C GLN A 45 -27.78 -5.54 -9.25
N ASP A 46 -27.63 -4.62 -10.21
CA ASP A 46 -26.37 -4.38 -10.93
C ASP A 46 -25.49 -3.36 -10.20
N LYS A 47 -26.05 -2.67 -9.19
CA LYS A 47 -25.34 -1.61 -8.46
C LYS A 47 -24.68 -2.16 -7.20
N PRO A 48 -23.54 -1.58 -6.76
CA PRO A 48 -22.96 -1.90 -5.47
C PRO A 48 -23.96 -1.70 -4.32
N PHE A 49 -23.96 -2.60 -3.35
CA PHE A 49 -24.80 -2.46 -2.17
C PHE A 49 -24.18 -1.43 -1.20
N ILE A 50 -24.74 -0.21 -1.14
CA ILE A 50 -24.30 0.87 -0.23
C ILE A 50 -25.31 1.06 0.92
N SER A 51 -25.73 -0.06 1.53
CA SER A 51 -26.68 -0.05 2.66
C SER A 51 -27.97 0.74 2.38
N GLY A 52 -28.45 0.70 1.13
CA GLY A 52 -29.66 1.41 0.69
C GLY A 52 -29.45 2.89 0.33
N ASN A 53 -28.22 3.41 0.38
CA ASN A 53 -27.91 4.74 -0.13
C ASN A 53 -27.69 4.72 -1.65
N PRO A 54 -28.04 5.80 -2.37
CA PRO A 54 -27.70 5.93 -3.78
C PRO A 54 -26.17 5.98 -3.95
N GLU A 55 -25.68 5.39 -5.03
CA GLU A 55 -24.29 5.52 -5.45
C GLU A 55 -23.94 6.99 -5.70
N LEU A 56 -22.91 7.50 -5.03
CA LEU A 56 -22.31 8.81 -5.32
C LEU A 56 -21.39 8.69 -6.54
N SER A 57 -20.68 9.76 -6.92
CA SER A 57 -19.60 9.61 -7.89
C SER A 57 -18.58 8.55 -7.41
N LYS A 58 -17.80 7.98 -8.33
CA LYS A 58 -16.72 7.04 -7.97
C LYS A 58 -15.80 7.61 -6.89
N GLU A 59 -15.50 8.91 -6.95
CA GLU A 59 -14.70 9.57 -5.91
C GLU A 59 -15.47 9.72 -4.58
N GLY A 60 -16.77 10.00 -4.63
CA GLY A 60 -17.62 10.18 -3.44
C GLY A 60 -17.98 8.88 -2.72
N SER A 61 -17.94 7.74 -3.42
CA SER A 61 -18.25 6.42 -2.87
C SER A 61 -17.04 5.71 -2.25
N HIS A 62 -15.82 6.23 -2.44
CA HIS A 62 -14.59 5.64 -1.91
C HIS A 62 -14.09 6.39 -0.67
N ILE A 63 -13.77 5.64 0.39
CA ILE A 63 -12.98 6.19 1.50
C ILE A 63 -11.53 6.25 1.01
N ALA A 64 -11.06 7.46 0.67
CA ALA A 64 -9.65 7.67 0.36
C ALA A 64 -8.75 7.20 1.51
N ALA A 65 -7.59 6.63 1.19
CA ALA A 65 -6.62 6.19 2.20
C ALA A 65 -6.21 7.32 3.16
N SER A 66 -6.23 8.57 2.68
CA SER A 66 -6.01 9.78 3.50
C SER A 66 -7.04 9.92 4.63
N HIS A 67 -8.29 9.47 4.44
CA HIS A 67 -9.31 9.53 5.49
C HIS A 67 -9.03 8.55 6.64
N ILE A 68 -8.44 7.39 6.34
CA ILE A 68 -8.10 6.38 7.36
C ILE A 68 -7.04 6.91 8.33
N TYR A 69 -6.05 7.62 7.79
CA TYR A 69 -4.95 8.18 8.59
C TYR A 69 -5.16 9.64 8.99
N TRP A 70 -6.31 10.24 8.67
CA TRP A 70 -6.53 11.66 8.86
C TRP A 70 -6.26 12.10 10.30
N GLY A 71 -6.80 11.38 11.29
CA GLY A 71 -6.60 11.70 12.70
C GLY A 71 -5.13 11.63 13.13
N PHE A 72 -4.37 10.68 12.59
CA PHE A 72 -2.93 10.57 12.85
C PHE A 72 -2.14 11.71 12.19
N THR A 73 -2.41 12.00 10.91
CA THR A 73 -1.75 13.07 10.18
C THR A 73 -2.07 14.45 10.74
N GLU A 74 -3.32 14.67 11.18
CA GLU A 74 -3.76 15.92 11.78
C GLU A 74 -3.12 16.14 13.16
N ALA A 75 -3.06 15.09 13.99
CA ALA A 75 -2.41 15.16 15.30
C ALA A 75 -0.90 15.47 15.20
N LEU A 76 -0.25 15.06 14.11
CA LEU A 76 1.18 15.28 13.86
C LEU A 76 1.45 16.35 12.80
N LYS A 77 0.47 17.19 12.44
CA LYS A 77 0.63 18.16 11.35
C LYS A 77 1.79 19.12 11.58
N ASP A 78 2.03 19.53 12.83
CA ASP A 78 3.11 20.46 13.16
C ASP A 78 4.49 19.80 13.09
N TYR A 79 4.55 18.46 13.17
CA TYR A 79 5.75 17.69 12.92
C TYR A 79 5.98 17.47 11.41
N TYR A 80 4.93 17.09 10.67
CA TYR A 80 5.05 16.79 9.24
C TYR A 80 5.18 18.03 8.36
N ASN A 81 4.47 19.11 8.64
CA ASN A 81 4.45 20.30 7.79
C ASN A 81 5.85 20.92 7.58
N PRO A 82 6.70 21.10 8.62
CA PRO A 82 8.07 21.54 8.42
C PRO A 82 8.91 20.53 7.63
N LEU A 83 8.76 19.23 7.92
CA LEU A 83 9.50 18.17 7.23
C LEU A 83 9.18 18.09 5.74
N VAL A 84 7.92 18.28 5.36
CA VAL A 84 7.55 18.35 3.94
C VAL A 84 8.12 19.60 3.29
N LYS A 85 8.13 20.75 3.98
CA LYS A 85 8.66 22.02 3.45
C LYS A 85 10.17 21.97 3.14
N ILE A 86 10.96 21.18 3.87
CA ILE A 86 12.40 21.03 3.59
C ILE A 86 12.69 20.12 2.37
N HIS A 87 11.68 19.40 1.85
CA HIS A 87 11.79 18.57 0.64
C HIS A 87 11.32 19.35 -0.58
N THR A 88 12.11 20.35 -0.98
CA THR A 88 11.76 21.29 -2.06
C THR A 88 11.80 20.66 -3.46
N GLY A 89 12.47 19.51 -3.62
CA GLY A 89 12.74 18.92 -4.93
C GLY A 89 13.87 19.62 -5.71
N ASN A 90 14.52 20.65 -5.15
CA ASN A 90 15.62 21.36 -5.79
C ASN A 90 16.97 20.73 -5.43
N ILE A 91 17.73 20.30 -6.45
CA ILE A 91 19.03 19.64 -6.27
C ILE A 91 20.06 20.48 -5.48
N ASN A 92 19.96 21.81 -5.56
CA ASN A 92 20.87 22.70 -4.84
C ASN A 92 20.63 22.63 -3.32
N ASP A 93 19.37 22.52 -2.89
CA ASP A 93 19.02 22.44 -1.46
C ASP A 93 19.56 21.12 -0.87
N TYR A 94 19.42 20.00 -1.60
CA TYR A 94 19.99 18.71 -1.20
C TYR A 94 21.52 18.72 -1.15
N SER A 95 22.16 19.34 -2.14
CA SER A 95 23.62 19.51 -2.16
C SER A 95 24.10 20.32 -0.95
N GLY A 96 23.37 21.37 -0.59
CA GLY A 96 23.61 22.16 0.61
C GLY A 96 23.49 21.32 1.89
N TRP A 97 22.44 20.51 2.03
CA TRP A 97 22.27 19.61 3.17
C TRP A 97 23.43 18.61 3.33
N ILE A 98 23.94 18.04 2.23
CA ILE A 98 25.09 17.13 2.25
C ILE A 98 26.33 17.84 2.81
N ILE A 99 26.60 19.07 2.36
CA ILE A 99 27.75 19.85 2.83
C ILE A 99 27.60 20.17 4.32
N ILE A 100 26.41 20.61 4.77
CA ILE A 100 26.13 20.89 6.18
C ILE A 100 26.37 19.66 7.05
N ILE A 101 25.84 18.50 6.66
CA ILE A 101 26.02 17.25 7.41
C ILE A 101 27.50 16.86 7.45
N THR A 102 28.22 17.03 6.33
CA THR A 102 29.67 16.75 6.27
C THR A 102 30.45 17.62 7.26
N ILE A 103 30.15 18.92 7.33
CA ILE A 103 30.78 19.84 8.28
C ILE A 103 30.49 19.40 9.72
N ILE A 104 29.23 19.04 10.03
CA ILE A 104 28.85 18.57 11.37
C ILE A 104 29.64 17.31 11.74
N ILE A 105 29.74 16.34 10.83
CA ILE A 105 30.51 15.10 11.06
C ILE A 105 31.99 15.42 11.30
N LEU A 106 32.59 16.28 10.47
CA LEU A 106 34.00 16.67 10.62
C LEU A 106 34.26 17.37 11.95
N ILE A 107 33.33 18.21 12.43
CA ILE A 107 33.43 18.82 13.77
C ILE A 107 33.33 17.74 14.85
N LEU A 108 32.32 16.88 14.80
CA LEU A 108 32.11 15.85 15.84
C LEU A 108 33.28 14.88 15.93
N VAL A 109 33.79 14.41 14.79
CA VAL A 109 34.94 13.49 14.73
C VAL A 109 36.25 14.23 15.04
N GLY A 110 36.46 15.42 14.48
CA GLY A 110 37.67 16.20 14.68
C GLY A 110 37.83 16.77 16.09
N VAL A 111 36.74 16.95 16.84
CA VAL A 111 36.75 17.37 18.26
C VAL A 111 36.91 16.18 19.22
N SER A 112 36.67 14.95 18.75
CA SER A 112 36.84 13.71 19.54
C SER A 112 38.16 12.97 19.26
N GLY A 113 38.99 13.49 18.35
CA GLY A 113 40.33 12.99 18.03
C GLY A 113 41.45 13.76 18.71
#